data_AF-A0A1H4QNP5-F1
#
_entry.id   AF-A0A1H4QNP5-F1
#
_cell.length_a   1.000
_cell.length_b   1.000
_cell.length_c   1.000
_cell.angle_alpha   90.00
_cell.angle_beta   90.00
_cell.angle_gamma   90.00
#
_symmetry.space_group_name_H-M   'P 1'
#
loop_
_entity.id
_entity.type
_entity.pdbx_description
1 polymer ?
#
loop_
_entity_poly.entity_id
_entity_poly.type
_entity_poly.pdbx_seq_one_letter_code
_entity_poly.pdbx_strand_id
1 'polypeptide(L)'
;MLVTGLGYALVTGTPRFLRAALPHGVDDARARFGRVARRLGCPELLAAAERFPPGAHAWRSPAEVASGSGVAFAHGDLSGAEFARRWYAARRRADERGERVRDRLAWLLGEVFFLLEDYPIDPELREPGDVTDEELLAGVRTLLE
;
A
#
# COMPACT_ATOMS: atom_id res chain seq x y z
N MET A 1 0.95 -2.74 -26.15
CA MET A 1 -0.43 -2.49 -25.69
C MET A 1 -1.36 -2.75 -26.85
N LEU A 2 -2.43 -3.51 -26.66
CA LEU A 2 -3.41 -3.83 -27.69
C LEU A 2 -4.79 -3.37 -27.22
N VAL A 3 -5.41 -2.45 -27.96
CA VAL A 3 -6.79 -1.99 -27.69
C VAL A 3 -7.76 -2.92 -28.41
N THR A 4 -8.73 -3.46 -27.68
CA THR A 4 -9.75 -4.35 -28.24
C THR A 4 -10.94 -3.54 -28.75
N GLY A 5 -11.70 -4.10 -29.69
CA GLY A 5 -12.99 -3.54 -30.12
C GLY A 5 -14.05 -3.49 -29.01
N LEU A 6 -13.76 -4.07 -27.85
CA LEU A 6 -14.64 -4.14 -26.69
C LEU A 6 -14.37 -3.01 -25.67
N GLY A 7 -13.57 -2.01 -26.06
CA GLY A 7 -13.33 -0.82 -25.23
C GLY A 7 -12.38 -1.04 -24.05
N TYR A 8 -11.56 -2.11 -24.09
CA TYR A 8 -10.50 -2.34 -23.10
C TYR A 8 -9.15 -2.61 -23.77
N ALA A 9 -8.06 -2.46 -23.02
CA ALA A 9 -6.72 -2.71 -23.53
C ALA A 9 -6.03 -3.86 -22.79
N LEU A 10 -5.34 -4.71 -23.53
CA LEU A 10 -4.38 -5.67 -23.00
C LEU A 10 -2.99 -5.01 -22.98
N VAL A 11 -2.43 -4.88 -21.78
CA VAL A 11 -1.08 -4.34 -21.57
C VAL A 11 -0.17 -5.48 -21.13
N THR A 12 0.90 -5.71 -21.90
CA THR A 12 1.93 -6.71 -21.62
C THR A 12 3.30 -6.13 -21.96
N GLY A 13 4.36 -6.67 -21.36
CA GLY A 13 5.72 -6.22 -21.54
C GLY A 13 6.60 -6.55 -20.35
N THR A 14 7.79 -5.95 -20.31
CA THR A 14 8.72 -6.12 -19.19
C THR A 14 8.17 -5.49 -17.90
N PRO A 15 8.65 -5.91 -16.70
CA PRO A 15 8.25 -5.27 -15.44
C PRO A 15 8.48 -3.75 -15.41
N ARG A 16 9.55 -3.27 -16.06
CA ARG A 16 9.82 -1.82 -16.21
C ARG A 16 8.75 -1.14 -17.07
N PHE A 17 8.38 -1.74 -18.19
CA PHE A 17 7.32 -1.21 -19.06
C PHE A 17 5.97 -1.20 -18.34
N LEU A 18 5.62 -2.28 -17.64
CA LEU A 18 4.35 -2.37 -16.90
C LEU A 18 4.27 -1.33 -15.77
N ARG A 19 5.37 -1.08 -15.04
CA ARG A 19 5.43 -0.02 -14.02
C ARG A 19 5.23 1.38 -14.62
N ALA A 20 5.80 1.64 -15.80
CA ALA A 20 5.62 2.93 -16.47
C ALA A 20 4.21 3.10 -17.05
N ALA A 21 3.62 2.03 -17.59
CA ALA A 21 2.30 2.06 -18.23
C ALA A 21 1.13 2.01 -17.23
N LEU A 22 1.36 1.47 -16.02
CA LEU A 22 0.35 1.25 -15.00
C LEU A 22 0.82 1.89 -13.68
N PRO A 23 0.53 3.18 -13.45
CA PRO A 23 1.11 3.95 -12.34
C PRO A 23 0.71 3.42 -10.95
N HIS A 24 -0.40 2.69 -10.85
CA HIS A 24 -0.85 2.03 -9.62
C HIS A 24 -0.59 0.52 -9.60
N GLY A 25 0.22 0.03 -10.56
CA GLY A 25 0.57 -1.38 -10.70
C GLY A 25 -0.45 -2.22 -11.47
N VAL A 26 0.01 -3.41 -11.86
CA VAL A 26 -0.77 -4.41 -12.61
C VAL A 26 -2.01 -4.83 -11.84
N ASP A 27 -1.86 -4.97 -10.54
CA ASP A 27 -2.86 -5.54 -9.67
C ASP A 27 -3.98 -4.55 -9.31
N ASP A 28 -3.68 -3.24 -9.27
CA ASP A 28 -4.72 -2.22 -9.24
C ASP A 28 -5.48 -2.14 -10.56
N ALA A 29 -4.76 -2.14 -11.67
CA ALA A 29 -5.38 -2.12 -13.00
C ALA A 29 -6.37 -3.28 -13.20
N ARG A 30 -6.00 -4.51 -12.83
CA ARG A 30 -6.89 -5.68 -12.88
C ARG A 30 -8.12 -5.53 -11.99
N ALA A 31 -7.96 -5.04 -10.76
CA ALA A 31 -9.11 -4.90 -9.88
C ALA A 31 -10.04 -3.75 -10.29
N ARG A 32 -9.49 -2.64 -10.80
CA ARG A 32 -10.28 -1.53 -11.35
C ARG A 32 -11.04 -1.98 -12.58
N PHE A 33 -10.40 -2.75 -13.47
CA PHE A 33 -11.06 -3.39 -14.60
C PHE A 33 -12.21 -4.28 -14.14
N GLY A 34 -11.99 -5.17 -13.18
CA GLY A 34 -13.05 -6.02 -12.63
C GLY A 34 -14.19 -5.26 -11.94
N ARG A 35 -13.94 -4.09 -11.34
CA ARG A 35 -15.00 -3.20 -10.81
C ARG A 35 -15.84 -2.59 -11.95
N VAL A 36 -15.18 -2.14 -13.02
CA VAL A 36 -15.85 -1.55 -14.18
C VAL A 36 -16.65 -2.61 -14.94
N ALA A 37 -16.07 -3.79 -15.18
CA ALA A 37 -16.76 -4.92 -15.83
C ALA A 37 -18.06 -5.29 -15.10
N ARG A 38 -18.01 -5.40 -13.77
CA ARG A 38 -19.20 -5.63 -12.93
C ARG A 38 -20.23 -4.51 -13.00
N ARG A 39 -19.78 -3.26 -13.01
CA ARG A 39 -20.69 -2.11 -13.13
C ARG A 39 -21.40 -2.07 -14.47
N LEU A 40 -20.72 -2.44 -15.56
CA LEU A 40 -21.26 -2.42 -16.91
C LEU A 40 -22.10 -3.68 -17.22
N GLY A 41 -21.89 -4.78 -16.49
CA GLY A 41 -22.67 -6.02 -16.68
C GLY A 41 -22.42 -6.74 -18.01
N CYS A 42 -21.42 -6.31 -18.78
CA CYS A 42 -21.08 -6.90 -20.08
C CYS A 42 -20.38 -8.26 -19.89
N PRO A 43 -20.93 -9.37 -20.43
CA PRO A 43 -20.39 -10.71 -20.25
C PRO A 43 -18.93 -10.86 -20.68
N GLU A 44 -18.55 -10.22 -21.79
CA GLU A 44 -17.19 -10.30 -22.34
C GLU A 44 -16.17 -9.61 -21.43
N LEU A 45 -16.55 -8.48 -20.81
CA LEU A 45 -15.70 -7.79 -19.83
C LEU A 45 -15.59 -8.58 -18.54
N LEU A 46 -16.68 -9.23 -18.11
CA LEU A 46 -16.68 -10.12 -16.95
C LEU A 46 -15.77 -11.32 -17.17
N ALA A 47 -15.89 -12.00 -18.31
CA ALA A 47 -15.03 -13.12 -18.69
C ALA A 47 -13.54 -12.71 -18.77
N ALA A 48 -13.26 -11.52 -19.31
CA ALA A 48 -11.90 -10.98 -19.31
C ALA A 48 -11.38 -10.70 -17.89
N ALA A 49 -12.23 -10.20 -16.99
CA ALA A 49 -11.84 -9.91 -15.60
C ALA A 49 -11.59 -11.21 -14.81
N GLU A 50 -12.39 -12.24 -15.04
CA GLU A 50 -12.21 -13.58 -14.44
C GLU A 50 -10.95 -14.27 -14.95
N ARG A 51 -10.58 -14.07 -16.22
CA ARG A 51 -9.35 -14.63 -16.79
C ARG A 51 -8.08 -13.97 -16.25
N PHE A 52 -8.17 -12.72 -15.79
CA PHE A 52 -7.03 -11.95 -15.29
C PHE A 52 -7.33 -11.31 -13.92
N PRO A 53 -7.54 -12.12 -12.86
CA PRO A 53 -7.81 -11.58 -11.54
C PRO A 53 -6.54 -10.90 -10.96
N PRO A 54 -6.70 -9.96 -10.02
CA PRO A 54 -5.58 -9.47 -9.21
C PRO A 54 -4.86 -10.65 -8.56
N GLY A 55 -3.53 -10.68 -8.64
CA GLY A 55 -2.71 -11.75 -8.11
C GLY A 55 -2.41 -11.60 -6.62
N ALA A 56 -2.43 -10.38 -6.10
CA ALA A 56 -2.19 -10.07 -4.70
C ALA A 56 -3.50 -9.95 -3.92
N HIS A 57 -3.49 -10.50 -2.70
CA HIS A 57 -4.54 -10.26 -1.72
C HIS A 57 -4.58 -8.77 -1.36
N ALA A 58 -5.77 -8.17 -1.40
CA ALA A 58 -5.94 -6.77 -1.03
C ALA A 58 -6.35 -6.68 0.44
N TRP A 59 -5.46 -6.19 1.29
CA TRP A 59 -5.72 -6.04 2.72
C TRP A 59 -6.66 -4.85 2.93
N ARG A 60 -7.79 -5.10 3.58
CA ARG A 60 -8.89 -4.15 3.79
C ARG A 60 -8.95 -3.65 5.22
N SER A 61 -8.41 -4.40 6.17
CA SER A 61 -8.40 -4.01 7.57
C SER A 61 -7.10 -4.42 8.26
N PRO A 62 -6.72 -3.72 9.35
CA PRO A 62 -5.58 -4.12 10.17
C PRO A 62 -5.69 -5.57 10.69
N ALA A 63 -6.92 -6.08 10.89
CA ALA A 63 -7.17 -7.44 11.37
C ALA A 63 -6.80 -8.53 10.36
N GLU A 64 -6.61 -8.18 9.08
CA GLU A 64 -6.17 -9.12 8.04
C GLU A 64 -4.62 -9.22 7.95
N VAL A 65 -3.89 -8.39 8.70
CA VAL A 65 -2.43 -8.38 8.74
C VAL A 65 -1.95 -9.25 9.90
N ALA A 66 -1.04 -10.20 9.62
CA ALA A 66 -0.44 -11.02 10.67
C ALA A 66 0.21 -10.14 11.76
N SER A 67 -0.02 -10.49 13.02
CA SER A 67 0.47 -9.76 14.19
C SER A 67 1.98 -9.57 14.13
N GLY A 68 2.47 -8.33 14.30
CA GLY A 68 3.90 -8.07 14.55
C GLY A 68 4.57 -6.94 13.76
N SER A 69 3.91 -6.26 12.82
CA SER A 69 4.59 -5.21 12.02
C SER A 69 4.31 -3.76 12.44
N GLY A 70 3.12 -3.45 12.98
CA GLY A 70 2.79 -2.12 13.54
C GLY A 70 2.34 -2.13 15.02
N VAL A 71 1.76 -3.24 15.47
CA VAL A 71 1.24 -3.43 16.84
C VAL A 71 2.36 -3.41 17.88
N ALA A 72 3.54 -3.96 17.55
CA ALA A 72 4.69 -3.97 18.45
C ALA A 72 5.20 -2.57 18.81
N PHE A 73 5.19 -1.62 17.86
CA PHE A 73 5.55 -0.22 18.18
C PHE A 73 4.49 0.43 19.07
N ALA A 74 3.20 0.23 18.78
CA ALA A 74 2.12 0.78 19.60
C ALA A 74 2.13 0.27 21.05
N HIS A 75 2.66 -0.93 21.32
CA HIS A 75 2.87 -1.46 22.67
C HIS A 75 4.14 -0.95 23.37
N GLY A 76 5.01 -0.21 22.66
CA GLY A 76 6.28 0.29 23.20
C GLY A 76 7.43 -0.73 23.13
N ASP A 77 7.26 -1.83 22.39
CA ASP A 77 8.26 -2.90 22.28
C ASP A 77 9.39 -2.57 21.29
N LEU A 78 9.29 -1.45 20.56
CA LEU A 78 10.25 -0.96 19.58
C LEU A 78 10.55 0.51 19.83
N SER A 79 11.80 0.94 19.64
CA SER A 79 12.14 2.37 19.59
C SER A 79 11.59 3.02 18.31
N GLY A 80 11.46 4.35 18.30
CA GLY A 80 10.98 5.08 17.12
C GLY A 80 11.86 4.84 15.90
N ALA A 81 13.17 4.88 16.08
CA ALA A 81 14.15 4.63 15.01
C ALA A 81 14.06 3.21 14.45
N GLU A 82 13.84 2.20 15.31
CA GLU A 82 13.66 0.83 14.86
C GLU A 82 12.33 0.63 14.11
N PHE A 83 11.25 1.24 14.62
CA PHE A 83 9.97 1.26 13.94
C PHE A 83 10.06 1.90 12.55
N ALA A 84 10.65 3.10 12.44
CA ALA A 84 10.82 3.81 11.18
C ALA A 84 11.58 2.96 10.14
N ARG A 85 12.72 2.37 10.52
CA ARG A 85 13.51 1.49 9.64
C ARG A 85 12.71 0.28 9.16
N ARG A 86 11.99 -0.40 10.06
CA ARG A 86 11.18 -1.57 9.72
C ARG A 86 10.00 -1.19 8.84
N TRP A 87 9.37 -0.04 9.10
CA TRP A 87 8.24 0.48 8.34
C TRP A 87 8.64 0.81 6.89
N TYR A 88 9.73 1.57 6.67
CA TYR A 88 10.20 1.88 5.32
C TYR A 88 10.62 0.62 4.55
N ALA A 89 11.26 -0.34 5.23
CA ALA A 89 11.60 -1.62 4.63
C ALA A 89 10.35 -2.45 4.24
N ALA A 90 9.32 -2.45 5.07
CA ALA A 90 8.04 -3.11 4.77
C ALA A 90 7.33 -2.44 3.59
N ARG A 91 7.22 -1.11 3.58
CA ARG A 91 6.64 -0.35 2.47
C ARG A 91 7.34 -0.62 1.15
N ARG A 92 8.68 -0.61 1.13
CA ARG A 92 9.45 -0.94 -0.07
C ARG A 92 9.14 -2.35 -0.59
N ARG A 93 9.08 -3.35 0.29
CA ARG A 93 8.72 -4.73 -0.10
C ARG A 93 7.29 -4.82 -0.63
N ALA A 94 6.34 -4.10 -0.03
CA ALA A 94 4.96 -4.04 -0.48
C ALA A 94 4.87 -3.44 -1.89
N ASP A 95 5.57 -2.32 -2.14
CA ASP A 95 5.65 -1.68 -3.45
C ASP A 95 6.30 -2.59 -4.50
N GLU A 96 7.41 -3.26 -4.16
CA GLU A 96 8.11 -4.20 -5.04
C GLU A 96 7.24 -5.39 -5.45
N ARG A 97 6.43 -5.90 -4.52
CA ARG A 97 5.52 -7.04 -4.74
C ARG A 97 4.18 -6.63 -5.34
N GLY A 98 3.90 -5.33 -5.45
CA GLY A 98 2.60 -4.83 -5.88
C GLY A 98 1.48 -5.21 -4.90
N GLU A 99 1.81 -5.34 -3.61
CA GLU A 99 0.82 -5.56 -2.56
C GLU A 99 -0.15 -4.37 -2.52
N ARG A 100 -1.43 -4.67 -2.31
CA ARG A 100 -2.49 -3.68 -2.38
C ARG A 100 -3.10 -3.46 -1.01
N VAL A 101 -3.14 -2.21 -0.62
CA VAL A 101 -3.82 -1.74 0.58
C VAL A 101 -4.99 -0.86 0.14
N ARG A 102 -6.16 -1.00 0.78
CA ARG A 102 -7.36 -0.24 0.39
C ARG A 102 -8.01 0.47 1.57
N ASP A 103 -8.82 1.46 1.21
CA ASP A 103 -9.80 2.11 2.09
C ASP A 103 -9.12 2.67 3.37
N ARG A 104 -9.69 2.40 4.56
CA ARG A 104 -9.17 2.93 5.83
C ARG A 104 -7.71 2.53 6.08
N LEU A 105 -7.30 1.33 5.69
CA LEU A 105 -5.93 0.86 5.90
C LEU A 105 -4.92 1.64 5.03
N ALA A 106 -5.30 1.98 3.80
CA ALA A 106 -4.44 2.80 2.94
C ALA A 106 -4.26 4.22 3.49
N TRP A 107 -5.34 4.80 4.03
CA TRP A 107 -5.28 6.10 4.69
C TRP A 107 -4.39 6.06 5.94
N LEU A 108 -4.59 5.09 6.83
CA LEU A 108 -3.78 4.92 8.04
C LEU A 108 -2.28 4.79 7.75
N LEU A 109 -1.91 3.97 6.75
CA LEU A 109 -0.50 3.86 6.35
C LEU A 109 0.04 5.14 5.72
N GLY A 110 -0.81 5.98 5.12
CA GLY A 110 -0.45 7.32 4.65
C GLY A 110 -0.18 8.28 5.80
N GLU A 111 -1.01 8.29 6.83
CA GLU A 111 -0.79 9.13 8.02
C GLU A 111 0.50 8.73 8.77
N VAL A 112 0.77 7.43 8.91
CA VAL A 112 2.05 6.95 9.48
C VAL A 112 3.24 7.39 8.63
N PHE A 113 3.09 7.44 7.30
CA PHE A 113 4.15 7.94 6.42
C PHE A 113 4.47 9.40 6.73
N PHE A 114 3.46 10.26 6.82
CA PHE A 114 3.65 11.68 7.13
C PHE A 114 4.28 11.89 8.51
N LEU A 115 3.82 11.15 9.54
CA LEU A 115 4.46 11.19 10.86
C LEU A 115 5.95 10.82 10.83
N LEU A 116 6.33 9.90 9.93
CA LEU A 116 7.72 9.47 9.78
C LEU A 116 8.56 10.43 8.93
N GLU A 117 7.95 11.26 8.07
CA GLU A 117 8.69 12.28 7.31
C GLU A 117 9.29 13.35 8.22
N ASP A 118 8.59 13.69 9.31
CA ASP A 118 9.03 14.66 10.31
C ASP A 118 9.86 14.02 11.46
N TYR A 119 10.13 12.71 11.38
CA TYR A 119 10.86 11.96 12.42
C TYR A 119 12.32 11.68 12.01
N PRO A 120 13.32 12.19 12.74
CA PRO A 120 14.72 11.89 12.49
C PRO A 120 15.04 10.46 12.93
N ILE A 121 15.26 9.57 11.95
CA ILE A 121 15.62 8.16 12.19
C ILE A 121 16.97 8.03 12.92
N ASP A 122 17.87 8.98 12.69
CA ASP A 122 19.12 9.10 13.42
C ASP A 122 18.97 10.13 14.55
N PRO A 123 18.96 9.70 15.83
CA PRO A 123 18.82 10.62 16.95
C PRO A 123 19.93 11.68 17.03
N GLU A 124 21.12 11.42 16.45
CA GLU A 124 22.23 12.37 16.43
C GLU A 124 21.98 13.54 15.46
N LEU A 125 21.04 13.38 14.51
CA LEU A 125 20.65 14.40 13.54
C LEU A 125 19.41 15.17 13.94
N ARG A 126 18.88 14.95 15.16
CA ARG A 126 17.65 15.58 15.64
C ARG A 126 17.85 17.09 15.86
N GLU A 127 16.98 17.89 15.26
CA GLU A 127 16.90 19.33 15.42
C GLU A 127 15.77 19.72 16.40
N PRO A 128 15.84 20.91 17.03
CA PRO A 128 14.74 21.42 17.85
C PRO A 128 13.47 21.60 17.01
N GLY A 129 12.40 20.88 17.38
CA GLY A 129 11.12 20.89 16.67
C GLY A 129 10.84 19.62 15.87
N ASP A 130 11.82 18.73 15.73
CA ASP A 130 11.64 17.40 15.16
C ASP A 130 10.75 16.53 16.04
N VAL A 131 10.04 15.59 15.40
CA VAL A 131 9.19 14.62 16.10
C VAL A 131 10.04 13.72 17.00
N THR A 132 9.63 13.63 18.25
CA THR A 132 10.23 12.73 19.26
C THR A 132 9.69 11.30 19.17
N ASP A 133 10.35 10.35 19.81
CA ASP A 133 9.89 8.96 19.89
C ASP A 133 8.52 8.87 20.59
N GLU A 134 8.31 9.70 21.62
CA GLU A 134 7.05 9.80 22.37
C GLU A 134 5.92 10.36 21.52
N GLU A 135 6.18 11.42 20.74
CA GLU A 135 5.20 12.03 19.83
C GLU A 135 4.85 11.08 18.68
N LEU A 136 5.85 10.39 18.12
CA LEU A 136 5.63 9.36 17.11
C LEU A 136 4.77 8.21 17.66
N LEU A 137 5.07 7.73 18.87
CA LEU A 137 4.29 6.68 19.53
C LEU A 137 2.85 7.12 19.80
N ALA A 138 2.66 8.35 20.30
CA ALA A 138 1.33 8.92 20.53
C ALA A 138 0.54 9.02 19.22
N GLY A 139 1.15 9.56 18.17
CA GLY A 139 0.53 9.68 16.85
C GLY A 139 0.11 8.32 16.27
N VAL A 140 1.00 7.32 16.33
CA VAL A 140 0.68 5.96 15.85
C VAL A 140 -0.43 5.31 16.68
N ARG A 141 -0.47 5.52 18.01
CA ARG A 141 -1.56 5.01 18.86
C ARG A 141 -2.91 5.64 18.49
N THR A 142 -2.96 6.96 18.33
CA THR A 142 -4.20 7.66 17.93
C THR A 142 -4.73 7.18 16.59
N LEU A 143 -3.86 6.81 15.65
CA LEU A 143 -4.29 6.24 14.36
C LEU A 143 -4.90 4.84 14.48
N LEU A 144 -4.55 4.08 15.52
CA LEU A 144 -5.02 2.70 15.72
C LEU A 144 -6.33 2.60 16.53
N GLU A 145 -6.76 3.69 17.17
CA GLU A 145 -8.05 3.81 17.87
C GLU A 145 -9.25 3.99 16.89
#